data_AF-A0A543GFH2-F1
#
_entry.id   AF-A0A543GFH2-F1
#
_cell.length_a   1.000
_cell.length_b   1.000
_cell.length_c   1.000
_cell.angle_alpha   90.00
_cell.angle_beta   90.00
_cell.angle_gamma   90.00
#
_symmetry.space_group_name_H-M   'P 1'
#
loop_
_entity.id
_entity.type
_entity.pdbx_description
1 polymer ?
#
loop_
_entity_poly.entity_id
_entity_poly.type
_entity_poly.pdbx_seq_one_letter_code
_entity_poly.pdbx_strand_id
1 'polypeptide(L)'
;MARPADRFAPSQTPAARAEENLLPLRLPPVLTSTPPPTLQVPTESPAAQHQPEPAPAVSTPWTGGPVEFDRVVPPSGNLGVAGKQFWLGPARAGVTVTFWADHEVIHLLIAGARIKTLRSHLSGTDLAALAATGGRAAGPSPLPPAEPDTTAIEVDRTVARNGVVSLGSTQVLAAEILAGRRISIRIDPTLLSFFDPETRQLLRTRPNPLTWDQVLRLRGSRPAGPPPRPVTEPITVQRRTSNTGVIMIAGQQIALGRTHAHRVVTAHVADTTITIDLDDGDQRTISRTTTQPVRSTKAHRPRTTHVS
;
A
#
# COMPACT_ATOMS: atom_id res chain seq x y z
N MET A 1 26.76 22.43 28.63
CA MET A 1 26.30 21.89 27.33
C MET A 1 24.85 22.29 27.12
N ALA A 2 24.56 23.12 26.12
CA ALA A 2 23.20 23.58 25.81
C ALA A 2 22.42 22.49 25.04
N ARG A 3 21.11 22.35 25.30
CA ARG A 3 20.26 21.31 24.73
C ARG A 3 19.68 21.79 23.40
N PRO A 4 19.38 20.93 22.41
CA PRO A 4 18.84 21.35 21.11
C PRO A 4 17.53 22.15 21.16
N ALA A 5 16.72 21.97 22.21
CA ALA A 5 15.46 22.71 22.40
C ALA A 5 15.68 24.19 22.77
N ASP A 6 16.84 24.54 23.33
CA ASP A 6 17.14 25.90 23.79
C ASP A 6 17.41 26.87 22.61
N ARG A 7 17.50 26.34 21.37
CA ARG A 7 17.73 27.13 20.15
C ARG A 7 16.46 27.79 19.60
N PHE A 8 15.27 27.35 20.02
CA PHE A 8 14.00 27.81 19.46
C PHE A 8 13.09 28.51 20.48
N ALA A 9 13.62 28.88 21.65
CA ALA A 9 12.89 29.70 22.60
C ALA A 9 12.87 31.18 22.15
N PRO A 10 11.74 31.89 22.26
CA PRO A 10 11.70 33.32 21.99
C PRO A 10 12.66 34.07 22.93
N SER A 11 13.42 35.00 22.36
CA SER A 11 14.43 35.81 23.01
C SER A 11 13.84 36.55 24.22
N GLN A 12 14.14 36.13 25.45
CA GLN A 12 13.58 36.75 26.67
C GLN A 12 14.31 38.04 27.10
N THR A 13 15.27 38.53 26.31
CA THR A 13 15.98 39.77 26.61
C THR A 13 15.14 40.99 26.21
N PRO A 14 14.94 42.00 27.09
CA PRO A 14 14.18 43.21 26.78
C PRO A 14 14.69 43.95 25.53
N ALA A 15 16.00 43.90 25.27
CA ALA A 15 16.63 44.49 24.10
C ALA A 15 16.25 43.79 22.78
N ALA A 16 16.18 42.45 22.76
CA ALA A 16 15.78 41.69 21.57
C ALA A 16 14.28 41.85 21.24
N ARG A 17 13.45 42.01 22.27
CA ARG A 17 12.01 42.28 22.13
C ARG A 17 11.70 43.69 21.62
N ALA A 18 12.60 44.64 21.86
CA ALA A 18 12.52 45.99 21.30
C ALA A 18 12.86 45.99 19.80
N GLU A 19 13.83 45.16 19.37
CA GLU A 19 14.18 45.00 17.95
C GLU A 19 13.09 44.25 17.15
N GLU A 20 12.41 43.25 17.74
CA GLU A 20 11.28 42.56 17.10
C GLU A 20 10.08 43.49 16.83
N ASN A 21 9.87 44.53 17.66
CA ASN A 21 8.83 45.54 17.45
C ASN A 21 9.16 46.57 16.37
N LEU A 22 10.39 46.59 15.84
CA LEU A 22 10.81 47.54 14.80
C LEU A 22 10.63 46.99 13.38
N LEU A 23 10.19 45.74 13.22
CA LEU A 23 9.90 45.16 11.91
C LEU A 23 8.42 45.44 11.54
N PRO A 24 8.13 46.33 10.58
CA PRO A 24 6.76 46.59 10.18
C PRO A 24 6.15 45.35 9.54
N LEU A 25 4.98 44.95 10.05
CA LEU A 25 4.17 43.85 9.52
C LEU A 25 3.81 44.13 8.05
N ARG A 26 4.49 43.49 7.10
CA ARG A 26 4.13 43.59 5.68
C ARG A 26 2.94 42.68 5.39
N LEU A 27 1.76 43.28 5.33
CA LEU A 27 0.54 42.62 4.87
C LEU A 27 0.49 42.60 3.32
N PRO A 28 0.14 41.46 2.68
CA PRO A 28 -0.13 41.43 1.25
C PRO A 28 -1.39 42.26 0.91
N PRO A 29 -1.48 42.86 -0.29
CA PRO A 29 -2.43 43.93 -0.62
C PRO A 29 -3.91 43.52 -0.75
N VAL A 30 -4.29 42.30 -0.33
CA VAL A 30 -5.65 41.74 -0.55
C VAL A 30 -6.44 41.56 0.75
N LEU A 31 -5.97 42.10 1.87
CA LEU A 31 -6.69 42.05 3.15
C LEU A 31 -7.28 43.42 3.48
N THR A 32 -8.48 43.69 2.98
CA THR A 32 -9.34 44.78 3.47
C THR A 32 -9.91 44.36 4.83
N SER A 33 -9.68 45.15 5.88
CA SER A 33 -10.27 44.92 7.20
C SER A 33 -11.79 45.12 7.17
N THR A 34 -12.55 44.08 7.46
CA THR A 34 -14.02 44.16 7.63
C THR A 34 -14.35 44.85 8.97
N PRO A 35 -15.22 45.88 9.00
CA PRO A 35 -15.64 46.49 10.25
C PRO A 35 -16.48 45.51 11.10
N PRO A 36 -16.51 45.67 12.43
CA PRO A 36 -17.25 44.79 13.32
C PRO A 36 -18.76 44.90 13.10
N PRO A 37 -19.52 43.78 13.20
CA PRO A 37 -20.97 43.80 13.02
C PRO A 37 -21.64 44.61 14.12
N THR A 38 -22.50 45.55 13.71
CA THR A 38 -23.37 46.31 14.61
C THR A 38 -24.45 45.38 15.17
N LEU A 39 -24.58 45.34 16.49
CA LEU A 39 -25.66 44.64 17.19
C LEU A 39 -27.00 45.28 16.83
N GLN A 40 -27.86 44.57 16.09
CA GLN A 40 -29.26 44.94 15.92
C GLN A 40 -30.11 44.25 16.99
N VAL A 41 -30.86 45.07 17.71
CA VAL A 41 -31.84 44.71 18.74
C VAL A 41 -33.06 44.04 18.07
N PRO A 42 -33.65 42.96 18.63
CA PRO A 42 -34.82 42.31 18.01
C PRO A 42 -36.07 43.18 18.20
N THR A 43 -36.81 43.42 17.11
CA THR A 43 -38.19 43.91 17.17
C THR A 43 -39.14 42.71 17.03
N GLU A 44 -40.04 42.57 17.99
CA GLU A 44 -41.10 41.55 18.04
C GLU A 44 -42.23 41.77 17.03
N SER A 45 -42.93 40.66 16.73
CA SER A 45 -44.31 40.47 16.23
C SER A 45 -44.53 40.18 14.73
N PRO A 46 -45.59 39.43 14.34
CA PRO A 46 -46.15 38.23 14.99
C PRO A 46 -46.43 37.05 14.01
N ALA A 47 -46.57 35.87 14.62
CA ALA A 47 -47.33 34.66 14.26
C ALA A 47 -47.71 34.33 12.78
N ALA A 48 -47.14 33.18 12.36
CA ALA A 48 -47.78 32.03 11.72
C ALA A 48 -48.13 32.04 10.21
N GLN A 49 -47.42 31.18 9.46
CA GLN A 49 -48.06 30.09 8.71
C GLN A 49 -47.09 28.90 8.62
N HIS A 50 -47.53 27.77 9.18
CA HIS A 50 -46.81 26.50 9.27
C HIS A 50 -46.61 25.88 7.88
N GLN A 51 -45.36 25.71 7.46
CA GLN A 51 -44.96 24.73 6.46
C GLN A 51 -44.41 23.52 7.22
N PRO A 52 -44.74 22.25 6.86
CA PRO A 52 -44.29 21.10 7.63
C PRO A 52 -42.77 20.98 7.55
N GLU A 53 -42.12 21.30 8.65
CA GLU A 53 -40.72 21.05 8.91
C GLU A 53 -40.47 19.54 8.82
N PRO A 54 -39.47 19.07 8.05
CA PRO A 54 -39.11 17.67 8.07
C PRO A 54 -38.67 17.33 9.50
N ALA A 55 -39.33 16.32 10.08
CA ALA A 55 -39.10 15.88 11.44
C ALA A 55 -37.60 15.82 11.76
N PRO A 56 -37.13 16.34 12.92
CA PRO A 56 -35.75 16.20 13.30
C PRO A 56 -35.44 14.71 13.34
N ALA A 57 -34.53 14.28 12.48
CA ALA A 57 -34.00 12.93 12.52
C ALA A 57 -33.53 12.70 13.96
N VAL A 58 -34.22 11.77 14.64
CA VAL A 58 -33.91 11.39 16.01
C VAL A 58 -32.45 10.97 16.01
N SER A 59 -31.57 11.84 16.51
CA SER A 59 -30.15 11.58 16.64
C SER A 59 -30.00 10.45 17.63
N THR A 60 -29.93 9.23 17.10
CA THR A 60 -29.74 8.03 17.89
C THR A 60 -28.43 8.24 18.65
N PRO A 61 -28.43 8.15 19.99
CA PRO A 61 -27.19 8.30 20.74
C PRO A 61 -26.21 7.25 20.21
N TRP A 62 -25.02 7.69 19.80
CA TRP A 62 -24.00 6.78 19.29
C TRP A 62 -23.69 5.74 20.38
N THR A 63 -24.06 4.49 20.12
CA THR A 63 -23.92 3.36 21.05
C THR A 63 -22.57 2.65 20.90
N GLY A 64 -21.65 3.25 20.14
CA GLY A 64 -20.34 2.68 19.78
C GLY A 64 -20.24 2.35 18.28
N GLY A 65 -19.00 2.26 17.78
CA GLY A 65 -18.72 1.88 16.39
C GLY A 65 -18.23 3.02 15.49
N PRO A 66 -18.12 2.80 14.17
CA PRO A 66 -17.62 3.81 13.25
C PRO A 66 -18.53 5.04 13.18
N VAL A 67 -17.94 6.20 12.96
CA VAL A 67 -18.62 7.50 12.86
C VAL A 67 -18.35 8.11 11.49
N GLU A 68 -19.40 8.63 10.86
CA GLU A 68 -19.33 9.33 9.59
C GLU A 68 -19.70 10.82 9.78
N PHE A 69 -18.92 11.73 9.21
CA PHE A 69 -19.18 13.17 9.32
C PHE A 69 -18.56 13.95 8.16
N ASP A 70 -19.15 15.10 7.86
CA ASP A 70 -18.70 15.96 6.76
C ASP A 70 -17.87 17.16 7.26
N ARG A 71 -16.85 17.52 6.48
CA ARG A 71 -16.03 18.73 6.69
C ARG A 71 -15.69 19.38 5.36
N VAL A 72 -15.76 20.71 5.32
CA VAL A 72 -15.34 21.50 4.17
C VAL A 72 -13.84 21.75 4.22
N VAL A 73 -13.15 21.54 3.10
CA VAL A 73 -11.71 21.78 3.01
C VAL A 73 -11.42 23.29 3.08
N PRO A 74 -10.60 23.76 4.04
CA PRO A 74 -10.28 25.18 4.16
C PRO A 74 -9.39 25.65 3.00
N PRO A 75 -9.24 26.97 2.78
CA PRO A 75 -8.37 27.52 1.73
C PRO A 75 -6.91 27.04 1.78
N SER A 76 -6.43 26.71 2.99
CA SER A 76 -5.09 26.14 3.19
C SER A 76 -4.94 24.71 2.66
N GLY A 77 -6.04 24.00 2.39
CA GLY A 77 -6.03 22.60 2.02
C GLY A 77 -5.70 21.63 3.16
N ASN A 78 -5.59 22.11 4.42
CA ASN A 78 -5.26 21.30 5.58
C ASN A 78 -6.42 21.27 6.59
N LEU A 79 -7.03 20.11 6.78
CA LEU A 79 -8.24 19.93 7.60
C LEU A 79 -7.90 19.41 8.99
N GLY A 80 -8.49 19.98 10.04
CA GLY A 80 -8.34 19.52 11.42
C GLY A 80 -9.54 18.68 11.90
N VAL A 81 -9.30 17.49 12.45
CA VAL A 81 -10.31 16.63 13.10
C VAL A 81 -9.73 16.05 14.37
N ALA A 82 -10.38 16.23 15.52
CA ALA A 82 -9.97 15.69 16.83
C ALA A 82 -8.46 15.93 17.13
N GLY A 83 -7.97 17.14 16.84
CA GLY A 83 -6.55 17.49 17.03
C GLY A 83 -5.57 16.87 16.02
N LYS A 84 -6.05 16.19 14.97
CA LYS A 84 -5.25 15.62 13.88
C LYS A 84 -5.45 16.41 12.59
N GLN A 85 -4.41 16.44 11.76
CA GLN A 85 -4.39 17.20 10.50
C GLN A 85 -4.44 16.28 9.27
N PHE A 86 -5.21 16.69 8.26
CA PHE A 86 -5.46 15.96 7.04
C PHE A 86 -5.20 16.88 5.83
N TRP A 87 -4.04 16.68 5.20
CA TRP A 87 -3.67 17.40 4.00
C TRP A 87 -4.41 16.87 2.77
N LEU A 88 -5.14 17.76 2.08
CA LEU A 88 -5.88 17.55 0.83
C LEU A 88 -5.47 18.52 -0.29
N GLY A 89 -4.72 19.57 0.07
CA GLY A 89 -4.16 20.56 -0.86
C GLY A 89 -5.14 21.71 -1.19
N PRO A 90 -4.62 22.92 -1.47
CA PRO A 90 -5.45 24.11 -1.74
C PRO A 90 -6.39 23.94 -2.95
N ALA A 91 -6.03 23.09 -3.92
CA ALA A 91 -6.85 22.82 -5.10
C ALA A 91 -8.23 22.19 -4.77
N ARG A 92 -8.40 21.68 -3.55
CA ARG A 92 -9.67 21.11 -3.07
C ARG A 92 -10.39 22.02 -2.08
N ALA A 93 -9.96 23.26 -1.91
CA ALA A 93 -10.62 24.23 -1.04
C ALA A 93 -12.10 24.39 -1.39
N GLY A 94 -12.95 24.49 -0.38
CA GLY A 94 -14.41 24.60 -0.54
C GLY A 94 -15.12 23.28 -0.85
N VAL A 95 -14.40 22.20 -1.14
CA VAL A 95 -15.02 20.89 -1.37
C VAL A 95 -15.39 20.24 -0.04
N THR A 96 -16.60 19.67 0.05
CA THR A 96 -17.03 18.87 1.19
C THR A 96 -16.44 17.47 1.09
N VAL A 97 -15.79 17.04 2.18
CA VAL A 97 -15.22 15.71 2.34
C VAL A 97 -15.97 14.98 3.44
N THR A 98 -16.41 13.78 3.13
CA THR A 98 -17.02 12.86 4.07
C THR A 98 -15.93 12.00 4.70
N PHE A 99 -15.86 12.02 6.02
CA PHE A 99 -15.00 11.17 6.82
C PHE A 99 -15.81 9.97 7.26
N TRP A 100 -15.32 8.77 7.00
CA TRP A 100 -15.74 7.53 7.67
C TRP A 100 -14.60 7.13 8.60
N ALA A 101 -14.84 7.00 9.90
CA ALA A 101 -13.78 6.77 10.87
C ALA A 101 -14.16 5.71 11.89
N ASP A 102 -13.29 4.71 12.08
CA ASP A 102 -13.33 3.79 13.22
C ASP A 102 -12.04 3.92 14.05
N HIS A 103 -11.78 2.94 14.92
CA HIS A 103 -10.58 2.87 15.76
C HIS A 103 -9.32 2.44 14.97
N GLU A 104 -9.49 1.97 13.75
CA GLU A 104 -8.45 1.37 12.93
C GLU A 104 -8.07 2.23 11.73
N VAL A 105 -9.04 2.82 11.05
CA VAL A 105 -8.94 3.42 9.73
C VAL A 105 -9.88 4.63 9.63
N ILE A 106 -9.42 5.63 8.88
CA ILE A 106 -10.21 6.77 8.46
C ILE A 106 -10.20 6.81 6.93
N HIS A 107 -11.38 6.79 6.32
CA HIS A 107 -11.57 7.01 4.90
C HIS A 107 -12.07 8.43 4.66
N LEU A 108 -11.47 9.09 3.67
CA LEU A 108 -11.91 10.39 3.17
C LEU A 108 -12.55 10.17 1.81
N LEU A 109 -13.80 10.58 1.67
CA LEU A 109 -14.59 10.47 0.45
C LEU A 109 -15.03 11.85 -0.04
N ILE A 110 -15.11 12.04 -1.35
CA ILE A 110 -15.77 13.20 -1.97
C ILE A 110 -16.79 12.64 -2.96
N ALA A 111 -18.04 13.10 -2.85
CA ALA A 111 -19.15 12.60 -3.67
C ALA A 111 -19.26 11.06 -3.67
N GLY A 112 -19.02 10.42 -2.51
CA GLY A 112 -19.01 8.97 -2.36
C GLY A 112 -17.78 8.25 -2.93
N ALA A 113 -16.91 8.94 -3.66
CA ALA A 113 -15.66 8.39 -4.16
C ALA A 113 -14.53 8.56 -3.12
N ARG A 114 -13.89 7.46 -2.75
CA ARG A 114 -12.77 7.48 -1.80
C ARG A 114 -11.53 8.12 -2.39
N ILE A 115 -10.97 9.10 -1.70
CA ILE A 115 -9.73 9.79 -2.07
C ILE A 115 -8.54 9.34 -1.22
N LYS A 116 -8.76 9.08 0.08
CA LYS A 116 -7.67 8.70 0.98
C LYS A 116 -8.13 7.70 2.03
N THR A 117 -7.22 6.80 2.39
CA THR A 117 -7.35 5.90 3.54
C THR A 117 -6.14 6.11 4.43
N LEU A 118 -6.37 6.23 5.73
CA LEU A 118 -5.35 6.48 6.75
C LEU A 118 -5.59 5.57 7.94
N ARG A 119 -4.54 5.19 8.68
CA ARG A 119 -4.71 4.57 10.00
C ARG A 119 -5.37 5.57 10.94
N SER A 120 -6.38 5.12 11.68
CA SER A 120 -6.99 5.90 12.75
C SER A 120 -6.13 5.84 14.00
N HIS A 121 -6.05 6.98 14.68
CA HIS A 121 -5.52 7.10 16.04
C HIS A 121 -6.59 7.69 16.97
N LEU A 122 -7.87 7.61 16.57
CA LEU A 122 -8.99 8.11 17.35
C LEU A 122 -9.36 7.09 18.42
N SER A 123 -9.46 7.56 19.66
CA SER A 123 -9.99 6.78 20.77
C SER A 123 -11.52 6.69 20.71
N GLY A 124 -12.11 5.80 21.50
CA GLY A 124 -13.57 5.76 21.66
C GLY A 124 -14.15 7.11 22.13
N THR A 125 -13.41 7.84 22.96
CA THR A 125 -13.79 9.19 23.40
C THR A 125 -13.76 10.19 22.25
N ASP A 126 -12.78 10.10 21.34
CA ASP A 126 -12.71 10.97 20.17
C ASP A 126 -13.87 10.68 19.21
N LEU A 127 -14.21 9.41 18.99
CA LEU A 127 -15.37 9.02 18.18
C LEU A 127 -16.68 9.49 18.81
N ALA A 128 -16.83 9.37 20.13
CA ALA A 128 -17.98 9.89 20.86
C ALA A 128 -18.12 11.41 20.71
N ALA A 129 -17.00 12.14 20.82
CA ALA A 129 -16.98 13.59 20.64
C ALA A 129 -17.31 13.99 19.19
N LEU A 130 -16.83 13.24 18.20
CA LEU A 130 -17.16 13.46 16.79
C LEU A 130 -18.65 13.20 16.53
N ALA A 131 -19.22 12.14 17.10
CA ALA A 131 -20.66 11.88 17.04
C ALA A 131 -21.47 13.01 17.70
N ALA A 132 -21.04 13.48 18.87
CA ALA A 132 -21.69 14.61 19.55
C ALA A 132 -21.59 15.93 18.77
N THR A 133 -20.56 16.12 17.93
CA THR A 133 -20.34 17.33 17.13
C THR A 133 -20.92 17.20 15.70
N GLY A 134 -21.97 16.39 15.54
CA GLY A 134 -22.71 16.24 14.29
C GLY A 134 -22.26 15.06 13.41
N GLY A 135 -21.48 14.13 13.95
CA GLY A 135 -21.21 12.85 13.31
C GLY A 135 -22.36 11.86 13.51
N ARG A 136 -22.66 11.09 12.46
CA ARG A 136 -23.66 10.02 12.49
C ARG A 136 -23.00 8.66 12.64
N ALA A 137 -23.77 7.65 13.07
CA ALA A 137 -23.31 6.27 12.97
C ALA A 137 -22.98 5.95 11.50
N ALA A 138 -21.78 5.47 11.24
CA ALA A 138 -21.34 5.22 9.88
C ALA A 138 -21.99 3.95 9.33
N GLY A 139 -22.22 3.92 8.02
CA GLY A 139 -22.54 2.69 7.29
C GLY A 139 -21.38 1.67 7.29
N PRO A 140 -21.51 0.52 6.61
CA PRO A 140 -20.42 -0.43 6.45
C PRO A 140 -19.18 0.25 5.85
N SER A 141 -17.99 -0.27 6.17
CA SER A 141 -16.75 0.28 5.62
C SER A 141 -16.84 0.36 4.08
N PRO A 142 -16.42 1.47 3.46
CA PRO A 142 -16.36 1.59 2.00
C PRO A 142 -15.30 0.66 1.37
N LEU A 143 -14.54 -0.08 2.18
CA LEU A 143 -13.75 -1.21 1.75
C LEU A 143 -14.56 -2.52 1.87
N PRO A 144 -14.44 -3.46 0.91
CA PRO A 144 -14.86 -4.83 1.19
C PRO A 144 -14.13 -5.31 2.45
N PRO A 145 -14.81 -6.07 3.34
CA PRO A 145 -14.16 -6.61 4.52
C PRO A 145 -12.90 -7.34 4.07
N ALA A 146 -11.78 -7.04 4.73
CA ALA A 146 -10.54 -7.76 4.45
C ALA A 146 -10.84 -9.25 4.62
N GLU A 147 -10.65 -10.04 3.56
CA GLU A 147 -10.71 -11.50 3.68
C GLU A 147 -9.77 -11.89 4.82
N PRO A 148 -10.26 -12.70 5.78
CA PRO A 148 -9.54 -12.97 7.02
C PRO A 148 -8.38 -13.93 6.75
N ASP A 149 -7.31 -13.40 6.16
CA ASP A 149 -5.96 -13.98 6.06
C ASP A 149 -4.87 -12.88 5.99
N THR A 150 -5.19 -11.64 6.39
CA THR A 150 -4.29 -10.47 6.19
C THR A 150 -3.56 -10.06 7.48
N THR A 151 -2.75 -10.95 8.04
CA THR A 151 -1.73 -10.60 9.07
C THR A 151 -0.41 -10.18 8.42
N ALA A 152 -0.40 -9.93 7.12
CA ALA A 152 0.83 -9.62 6.40
C ALA A 152 0.92 -8.11 6.12
N ILE A 153 2.11 -7.55 6.30
CA ILE A 153 2.41 -6.15 6.05
C ILE A 153 3.42 -6.07 4.92
N GLU A 154 3.22 -5.14 3.99
CA GLU A 154 4.19 -4.84 2.94
C GLU A 154 4.95 -3.55 3.24
N VAL A 155 6.22 -3.52 2.83
CA VAL A 155 7.12 -2.37 2.98
C VAL A 155 8.04 -2.29 1.78
N ASP A 156 8.32 -1.08 1.28
CA ASP A 156 9.32 -0.87 0.23
C ASP A 156 10.67 -0.47 0.81
N ARG A 157 11.74 -1.06 0.28
CA ARG A 157 13.12 -0.73 0.62
C ARG A 157 13.99 -0.74 -0.63
N THR A 158 15.03 0.08 -0.61
CA THR A 158 16.12 0.00 -1.59
C THR A 158 17.20 -0.90 -1.02
N VAL A 159 17.66 -1.86 -1.82
CA VAL A 159 18.72 -2.80 -1.43
C VAL A 159 20.06 -2.07 -1.43
N ALA A 160 20.82 -2.18 -0.34
CA ALA A 160 22.16 -1.62 -0.24
C ALA A 160 23.15 -2.34 -1.16
N ARG A 161 24.34 -1.77 -1.36
CA ARG A 161 25.38 -2.31 -2.25
C ARG A 161 25.78 -3.76 -1.93
N ASN A 162 25.78 -4.11 -0.64
CA ASN A 162 26.09 -5.45 -0.14
C ASN A 162 24.88 -6.40 -0.11
N GLY A 163 23.76 -6.03 -0.74
CA GLY A 163 22.59 -6.91 -0.85
C GLY A 163 21.67 -6.96 0.37
N VAL A 164 21.89 -6.12 1.39
CA VAL A 164 21.03 -6.09 2.59
C VAL A 164 19.96 -5.01 2.50
N VAL A 165 18.87 -5.22 3.25
CA VAL A 165 17.83 -4.22 3.49
C VAL A 165 17.67 -3.99 4.99
N SER A 166 17.28 -2.77 5.37
CA SER A 166 16.98 -2.42 6.76
C SER A 166 15.48 -2.44 7.03
N LEU A 167 15.07 -3.28 7.97
CA LEU A 167 13.73 -3.36 8.54
C LEU A 167 13.79 -2.89 9.99
N GLY A 168 13.65 -1.57 10.20
CA GLY A 168 13.82 -0.97 11.51
C GLY A 168 15.29 -1.04 11.95
N SER A 169 15.55 -1.61 13.12
CA SER A 169 16.90 -1.87 13.63
C SER A 169 17.55 -3.14 13.08
N THR A 170 16.80 -3.97 12.34
CA THR A 170 17.28 -5.28 11.86
C THR A 170 17.71 -5.18 10.40
N GLN A 171 18.88 -5.73 10.08
CA GLN A 171 19.34 -5.89 8.71
C GLN A 171 19.07 -7.32 8.23
N VAL A 172 18.53 -7.45 7.01
CA VAL A 172 18.23 -8.75 6.40
C VAL A 172 18.87 -8.82 5.03
N LEU A 173 19.54 -9.94 4.73
CA LEU A 173 20.11 -10.20 3.41
C LEU A 173 19.01 -10.54 2.40
N ALA A 174 18.78 -9.65 1.45
CA ALA A 174 17.91 -9.91 0.30
C ALA A 174 18.68 -10.77 -0.72
N ALA A 175 19.60 -10.15 -1.47
CA ALA A 175 20.61 -10.77 -2.32
C ALA A 175 21.53 -9.68 -2.88
N GLU A 176 22.81 -9.99 -3.07
CA GLU A 176 23.80 -9.05 -3.64
C GLU A 176 23.43 -8.61 -5.07
N ILE A 177 22.91 -9.52 -5.90
CA ILE A 177 22.47 -9.23 -7.27
C ILE A 177 21.32 -8.21 -7.36
N LEU A 178 20.66 -7.89 -6.24
CA LEU A 178 19.57 -6.90 -6.17
C LEU A 178 20.05 -5.52 -5.72
N ALA A 179 21.36 -5.34 -5.50
CA ALA A 179 21.94 -4.07 -5.05
C ALA A 179 21.47 -2.87 -5.87
N GLY A 180 21.05 -1.81 -5.18
CA GLY A 180 20.53 -0.57 -5.78
C GLY A 180 19.08 -0.65 -6.26
N ARG A 181 18.46 -1.83 -6.33
CA ARG A 181 17.06 -2.00 -6.76
C ARG A 181 16.10 -1.61 -5.63
N ARG A 182 15.01 -0.94 -5.99
CA ARG A 182 13.85 -0.76 -5.10
C ARG A 182 12.97 -2.00 -5.17
N ILE A 183 12.72 -2.61 -4.01
CA ILE A 183 11.92 -3.83 -3.88
C ILE A 183 10.82 -3.64 -2.85
N SER A 184 9.77 -4.46 -2.95
CA SER A 184 8.76 -4.60 -1.91
C SER A 184 9.00 -5.88 -1.12
N ILE A 185 8.67 -5.84 0.17
CA ILE A 185 8.87 -6.94 1.11
C ILE A 185 7.52 -7.19 1.77
N ARG A 186 6.94 -8.37 1.53
CA ARG A 186 5.80 -8.88 2.29
C ARG A 186 6.33 -9.58 3.54
N ILE A 187 5.82 -9.17 4.68
CA ILE A 187 6.21 -9.64 6.01
C ILE A 187 5.04 -10.47 6.53
N ASP A 188 5.19 -11.79 6.44
CA ASP A 188 4.31 -12.77 7.07
C ASP A 188 4.90 -13.17 8.43
N PRO A 189 4.12 -13.79 9.35
CA PRO A 189 4.60 -14.13 10.69
C PRO A 189 5.90 -14.96 10.71
N THR A 190 6.12 -15.81 9.70
CA THR A 190 7.28 -16.71 9.62
C THR A 190 8.24 -16.39 8.48
N LEU A 191 7.82 -15.61 7.48
CA LEU A 191 8.55 -15.45 6.23
C LEU A 191 8.57 -14.00 5.74
N LEU A 192 9.70 -13.60 5.18
CA LEU A 192 9.87 -12.40 4.37
C LEU A 192 9.89 -12.80 2.90
N SER A 193 9.01 -12.22 2.11
CA SER A 193 8.96 -12.40 0.65
C SER A 193 9.37 -11.10 -0.04
N PHE A 194 10.52 -11.12 -0.70
CA PHE A 194 11.06 -10.00 -1.47
C PHE A 194 10.56 -10.10 -2.89
N PHE A 195 9.92 -9.06 -3.41
CA PHE A 195 9.33 -9.07 -4.74
C PHE A 195 9.49 -7.75 -5.46
N ASP A 196 9.36 -7.79 -6.77
CA ASP A 196 9.37 -6.61 -7.62
C ASP A 196 8.05 -5.82 -7.46
N PRO A 197 8.10 -4.52 -7.14
CA PRO A 197 6.91 -3.73 -6.82
C PRO A 197 5.94 -3.59 -8.00
N GLU A 198 6.43 -3.60 -9.25
CA GLU A 198 5.63 -3.36 -10.45
C GLU A 198 4.97 -4.66 -10.92
N THR A 199 5.74 -5.75 -10.99
CA THR A 199 5.30 -7.04 -11.55
C THR A 199 4.74 -8.00 -10.49
N ARG A 200 4.91 -7.69 -9.19
CA ARG A 200 4.64 -8.60 -8.06
C ARG A 200 5.44 -9.90 -8.11
N GLN A 201 6.51 -9.97 -8.91
CA GLN A 201 7.29 -11.18 -9.09
C GLN A 201 8.22 -11.43 -7.89
N LEU A 202 8.14 -12.61 -7.29
CA LEU A 202 8.89 -13.04 -6.12
C LEU A 202 10.36 -13.24 -6.48
N LEU A 203 11.22 -12.39 -5.93
CA LEU A 203 12.66 -12.41 -6.15
C LEU A 203 13.34 -13.38 -5.18
N ARG A 204 13.01 -13.30 -3.88
CA ARG A 204 13.63 -14.11 -2.82
C ARG A 204 12.70 -14.29 -1.62
N THR A 205 13.03 -15.28 -0.80
CA THR A 205 12.42 -15.50 0.51
C THR A 205 13.48 -15.65 1.60
N ARG A 206 13.15 -15.21 2.82
CA ARG A 206 13.96 -15.37 4.04
C ARG A 206 13.07 -15.67 5.23
N PRO A 207 13.56 -16.38 6.26
CA PRO A 207 12.87 -16.44 7.55
C PRO A 207 12.64 -15.02 8.10
N ASN A 208 11.52 -14.79 8.78
CA ASN A 208 11.23 -13.51 9.41
C ASN A 208 11.91 -13.42 10.79
N PRO A 209 12.89 -12.50 10.99
CA PRO A 209 13.54 -12.29 12.28
C PRO A 209 12.81 -11.26 13.17
N LEU A 210 11.70 -10.69 12.70
CA LEU A 210 11.01 -9.58 13.37
C LEU A 210 9.84 -10.08 14.22
N THR A 211 9.65 -9.44 15.37
CA THR A 211 8.41 -9.58 16.15
C THR A 211 7.31 -8.70 15.57
N TRP A 212 6.05 -9.03 15.83
CA TRP A 212 4.91 -8.26 15.30
C TRP A 212 4.94 -6.77 15.71
N ASP A 213 5.33 -6.45 16.95
CA ASP A 213 5.49 -5.06 17.41
C ASP A 213 6.58 -4.30 16.61
N GLN A 214 7.68 -4.97 16.25
CA GLN A 214 8.70 -4.38 15.39
C GLN A 214 8.18 -4.11 13.97
N VAL A 215 7.36 -5.03 13.43
CA VAL A 215 6.74 -4.87 12.10
C VAL A 215 5.81 -3.66 12.08
N LEU A 216 5.00 -3.45 13.11
CA LEU A 216 4.08 -2.32 13.21
C LEU A 216 4.79 -0.96 13.27
N ARG A 217 6.03 -0.93 13.79
CA ARG A 217 6.86 0.29 13.86
C ARG A 217 7.61 0.60 12.56
N LEU A 218 7.55 -0.27 11.56
CA LEU A 218 8.25 -0.05 10.30
C LEU A 218 7.67 1.15 9.56
N ARG A 219 8.55 2.08 9.18
CA ARG A 219 8.14 3.24 8.37
C ARG A 219 7.74 2.80 6.97
N GLY A 220 6.63 3.36 6.49
CA GLY A 220 6.09 3.05 5.16
C GLY A 220 5.45 1.67 5.07
N SER A 221 4.99 1.11 6.20
CA SER A 221 4.16 -0.08 6.21
C SER A 221 2.81 0.19 5.55
N ARG A 222 2.35 -0.78 4.78
CA ARG A 222 1.02 -0.82 4.18
C ARG A 222 0.42 -2.23 4.35
N PRO A 223 -0.91 -2.37 4.33
CA PRO A 223 -1.54 -3.68 4.26
C PRO A 223 -0.97 -4.46 3.07
N ALA A 224 -0.67 -5.73 3.27
CA ALA A 224 -0.20 -6.54 2.16
C ALA A 224 -1.30 -6.71 1.11
N GLY A 225 -0.92 -6.64 -0.16
CA GLY A 225 -1.81 -6.97 -1.26
C GLY A 225 -1.82 -8.47 -1.53
N PRO A 226 -2.17 -8.91 -2.75
CA PRO A 226 -2.11 -10.33 -3.11
C PRO A 226 -0.68 -10.89 -2.96
N PRO A 227 -0.53 -12.18 -2.63
CA PRO A 227 0.78 -12.80 -2.46
C PRO A 227 1.63 -12.62 -3.73
N PRO A 228 2.96 -12.43 -3.59
CA PRO A 228 3.83 -12.26 -4.73
C PRO A 228 3.83 -13.52 -5.61
N ARG A 229 3.85 -13.31 -6.92
CA ARG A 229 3.81 -14.38 -7.91
C ARG A 229 5.21 -14.99 -8.03
N PRO A 230 5.38 -16.30 -8.05
CA PRO A 230 6.70 -16.88 -8.34
C PRO A 230 7.23 -16.38 -9.69
N VAL A 231 8.56 -16.36 -9.84
CA VAL A 231 9.18 -16.17 -11.15
C VAL A 231 8.80 -17.36 -12.02
N THR A 232 7.77 -17.19 -12.86
CA THR A 232 7.45 -18.14 -13.93
C THR A 232 8.23 -17.72 -15.18
N GLU A 233 9.55 -17.85 -15.16
CA GLU A 233 10.30 -17.93 -16.42
C GLU A 233 10.10 -19.33 -16.99
N PRO A 234 9.83 -19.47 -18.30
CA PRO A 234 9.79 -20.77 -18.92
C PRO A 234 11.11 -21.51 -18.66
N ILE A 235 11.05 -22.64 -17.97
CA ILE A 235 12.25 -23.43 -17.68
C ILE A 235 12.70 -24.05 -19.00
N THR A 236 13.91 -23.71 -19.45
CA THR A 236 14.49 -24.32 -20.65
C THR A 236 15.00 -25.73 -20.34
N VAL A 237 14.53 -26.70 -21.12
CA VAL A 237 14.77 -28.12 -20.95
C VAL A 237 15.19 -28.73 -22.28
N GLN A 238 16.28 -29.47 -22.29
CA GLN A 238 16.68 -30.26 -23.45
C GLN A 238 16.18 -31.70 -23.32
N ARG A 239 15.62 -32.25 -24.41
CA ARG A 239 15.22 -33.66 -24.49
C ARG A 239 15.69 -34.30 -25.78
N ARG A 240 16.24 -35.50 -25.66
CA ARG A 240 16.48 -36.35 -26.81
C ARG A 240 15.21 -37.10 -27.15
N THR A 241 14.77 -36.97 -28.39
CA THR A 241 13.60 -37.65 -28.91
C THR A 241 13.84 -39.15 -29.07
N SER A 242 12.83 -39.97 -28.76
CA SER A 242 12.85 -41.42 -29.01
C SER A 242 12.96 -41.75 -30.50
N ASN A 243 13.11 -43.04 -30.83
CA ASN A 243 13.03 -43.53 -32.21
C ASN A 243 11.67 -43.24 -32.89
N THR A 244 10.60 -43.11 -32.11
CA THR A 244 9.25 -42.82 -32.60
C THR A 244 8.93 -41.33 -32.67
N GLY A 245 9.84 -40.45 -32.27
CA GLY A 245 9.57 -39.02 -32.30
C GLY A 245 8.91 -38.48 -31.02
N VAL A 246 9.04 -39.16 -29.88
CA VAL A 246 8.37 -38.79 -28.63
C VAL A 246 9.38 -38.26 -27.60
N ILE A 247 9.00 -37.22 -26.88
CA ILE A 247 9.73 -36.69 -25.70
C ILE A 247 8.85 -36.69 -24.46
N MET A 248 9.48 -36.65 -23.28
CA MET A 248 8.79 -36.51 -22.00
C MET A 248 9.31 -35.28 -21.24
N ILE A 249 8.40 -34.38 -20.88
CA ILE A 249 8.68 -33.14 -20.16
C ILE A 249 7.73 -33.05 -18.97
N ALA A 250 8.25 -32.90 -17.76
CA ALA A 250 7.45 -32.81 -16.53
C ALA A 250 6.39 -33.92 -16.38
N GLY A 251 6.67 -35.14 -16.86
CA GLY A 251 5.72 -36.27 -16.84
C GLY A 251 4.69 -36.28 -17.97
N GLN A 252 4.65 -35.25 -18.83
CA GLN A 252 3.79 -35.20 -20.02
C GLN A 252 4.52 -35.75 -21.24
N GLN A 253 3.88 -36.68 -21.94
CA GLN A 253 4.36 -37.25 -23.20
C GLN A 253 3.96 -36.36 -24.37
N ILE A 254 4.92 -36.04 -25.24
CA ILE A 254 4.72 -35.15 -26.39
C ILE A 254 5.23 -35.84 -27.65
N ALA A 255 4.35 -36.00 -28.64
CA ALA A 255 4.67 -36.57 -29.94
C ALA A 255 5.07 -35.47 -30.95
N LEU A 256 6.36 -35.41 -31.27
CA LEU A 256 6.92 -34.54 -32.31
C LEU A 256 6.86 -35.20 -33.70
N GLY A 257 6.92 -36.53 -33.74
CA GLY A 257 6.90 -37.30 -34.98
C GLY A 257 8.28 -37.81 -35.40
N ARG A 258 8.29 -38.84 -36.25
CA ARG A 258 9.52 -39.59 -36.61
C ARG A 258 10.59 -38.73 -37.28
N THR A 259 10.22 -37.62 -37.91
CA THR A 259 11.15 -36.66 -38.54
C THR A 259 12.16 -36.10 -37.54
N HIS A 260 11.76 -35.96 -36.26
CA HIS A 260 12.62 -35.46 -35.19
C HIS A 260 13.23 -36.59 -34.33
N ALA A 261 13.17 -37.85 -34.78
CA ALA A 261 13.70 -38.99 -34.05
C ALA A 261 15.20 -38.81 -33.76
N HIS A 262 15.62 -39.18 -32.55
CA HIS A 262 16.99 -39.05 -32.05
C HIS A 262 17.60 -37.64 -32.00
N ARG A 263 16.84 -36.58 -32.34
CA ARG A 263 17.28 -35.19 -32.21
C ARG A 263 17.17 -34.70 -30.76
N VAL A 264 17.96 -33.67 -30.42
CA VAL A 264 17.90 -33.01 -29.11
C VAL A 264 17.17 -31.69 -29.30
N VAL A 265 15.94 -31.63 -28.82
CA VAL A 265 15.11 -30.43 -28.90
C VAL A 265 15.23 -29.62 -27.61
N THR A 266 15.06 -28.31 -27.74
CA THR A 266 14.99 -27.38 -26.61
C THR A 266 13.53 -27.02 -26.37
N ALA A 267 13.07 -27.14 -25.14
CA ALA A 267 11.70 -26.87 -24.76
C ALA A 267 11.65 -25.88 -23.60
N HIS A 268 10.83 -24.85 -23.73
CA HIS A 268 10.57 -23.81 -22.74
C HIS A 268 9.27 -24.15 -22.01
N VAL A 269 9.38 -24.50 -20.74
CA VAL A 269 8.26 -24.99 -19.91
C VAL A 269 7.74 -23.86 -19.04
N ALA A 270 6.61 -23.27 -19.44
CA ALA A 270 5.86 -22.32 -18.64
C ALA A 270 4.81 -23.05 -17.76
N ASP A 271 4.01 -22.29 -17.02
CA ASP A 271 2.96 -22.84 -16.14
C ASP A 271 1.85 -23.54 -16.94
N THR A 272 1.46 -22.98 -18.07
CA THR A 272 0.32 -23.46 -18.87
C THR A 272 0.70 -23.94 -20.26
N THR A 273 1.94 -23.71 -20.70
CA THR A 273 2.41 -24.06 -22.04
C THR A 273 3.81 -24.65 -22.03
N ILE A 274 4.08 -25.46 -23.04
CA ILE A 274 5.40 -26.01 -23.37
C ILE A 274 5.67 -25.61 -24.82
N THR A 275 6.67 -24.75 -25.02
CA THR A 275 7.11 -24.31 -26.35
C THR A 275 8.35 -25.08 -26.73
N ILE A 276 8.39 -25.72 -27.90
CA ILE A 276 9.50 -26.58 -28.32
C ILE A 276 10.13 -25.98 -29.57
N ASP A 277 11.42 -25.65 -29.48
CA ASP A 277 12.25 -25.26 -30.60
C ASP A 277 12.69 -26.52 -31.36
N LEU A 278 12.32 -26.61 -32.62
CA LEU A 278 12.70 -27.68 -33.54
C LEU A 278 13.94 -27.26 -34.34
N ASP A 279 14.73 -28.24 -34.78
CA ASP A 279 15.99 -28.00 -35.50
C ASP A 279 15.81 -27.23 -36.83
N ASP A 280 14.62 -27.27 -37.41
CA ASP A 280 14.27 -26.62 -38.67
C ASP A 280 13.98 -25.11 -38.51
N GLY A 281 14.12 -24.57 -37.29
CA GLY A 281 13.80 -23.18 -36.94
C GLY A 281 12.34 -22.95 -36.55
N ASP A 282 11.49 -23.99 -36.68
CA ASP A 282 10.09 -23.94 -36.29
C ASP A 282 9.89 -24.11 -34.78
N GLN A 283 8.85 -23.47 -34.25
CA GLN A 283 8.41 -23.63 -32.86
C GLN A 283 7.06 -24.33 -32.78
N ARG A 284 6.95 -25.29 -31.85
CA ARG A 284 5.69 -25.95 -31.55
C ARG A 284 5.27 -25.68 -30.11
N THR A 285 4.14 -24.99 -29.95
CA THR A 285 3.56 -24.68 -28.64
C THR A 285 2.43 -25.65 -28.31
N ILE A 286 2.44 -26.21 -27.11
CA ILE A 286 1.46 -27.19 -26.63
C ILE A 286 1.03 -26.82 -25.21
N SER A 287 -0.24 -27.06 -24.87
CA SER A 287 -0.73 -26.87 -23.51
C SER A 287 -0.06 -27.84 -22.53
N ARG A 288 0.39 -27.31 -21.38
CA ARG A 288 0.90 -28.10 -20.28
C ARG A 288 -0.28 -28.66 -19.48
N THR A 289 -0.37 -29.98 -19.39
CA THR A 289 -1.44 -30.69 -18.67
C THR A 289 -0.98 -31.25 -17.32
N THR A 290 0.28 -31.01 -16.96
CA THR A 290 0.95 -31.53 -15.75
C THR A 290 1.39 -30.40 -14.83
N THR A 291 1.17 -30.54 -13.53
CA THR A 291 1.71 -29.65 -12.50
C THR A 291 3.04 -30.12 -11.92
N GLN A 292 3.57 -31.27 -12.39
CA GLN A 292 4.81 -31.81 -11.84
C GLN A 292 6.01 -30.88 -12.13
N PRO A 293 6.95 -30.75 -11.18
CA PRO A 293 8.14 -29.92 -11.39
C PRO A 293 9.12 -30.57 -12.38
N VAL A 294 9.85 -29.73 -13.13
CA VAL A 294 10.95 -30.19 -13.99
C VAL A 294 12.13 -30.60 -13.12
N ARG A 295 12.47 -31.90 -13.13
CA ARG A 295 13.57 -32.45 -12.32
C ARG A 295 14.94 -32.47 -13.03
N SER A 296 14.95 -32.42 -14.36
CA SER A 296 16.18 -32.46 -15.17
C SER A 296 16.08 -31.53 -16.38
N THR A 297 17.08 -30.67 -16.56
CA THR A 297 17.11 -29.64 -17.61
C THR A 297 17.99 -30.01 -18.80
N LYS A 298 18.92 -30.97 -18.67
CA LYS A 298 19.80 -31.42 -19.77
C LYS A 298 19.32 -32.75 -20.35
N ALA A 299 19.50 -32.92 -21.66
CA ALA A 299 19.16 -34.17 -22.34
C ALA A 299 20.11 -35.32 -21.98
N HIS A 300 21.35 -34.98 -21.59
CA HIS A 300 22.35 -35.95 -21.18
C HIS A 300 22.76 -35.70 -19.73
N ARG A 301 22.95 -36.79 -18.98
CA ARG A 301 23.58 -36.73 -17.66
C ARG A 301 25.08 -36.49 -17.86
N PRO A 302 25.74 -35.63 -17.08
CA PRO A 302 27.20 -35.53 -17.13
C PRO A 302 27.79 -36.93 -16.94
N ARG A 303 28.68 -37.32 -17.86
CA ARG A 303 29.37 -38.61 -17.76
C ARG A 303 30.29 -38.52 -16.53
N THR A 304 30.07 -39.36 -15.53
CA THR A 304 30.95 -39.46 -14.37
C THR A 304 32.32 -39.90 -14.87
N THR A 305 33.26 -38.96 -14.98
CA THR A 305 34.67 -39.28 -15.20
C THR A 305 35.21 -39.82 -13.89
N HIS A 306 35.38 -41.14 -13.81
CA HIS A 306 36.22 -41.73 -12.77
C HIS A 306 37.64 -41.26 -13.04
N VAL A 307 38.13 -40.29 -12.25
CA VAL A 307 39.56 -39.98 -12.18
C VAL A 307 40.18 -41.19 -11.48
N SER A 308 41.03 -41.91 -12.21
CA SER A 308 41.83 -43.04 -11.72
C SER A 308 43.11 -42.53 -11.10
#